data_AF-A0A9P6MA33-F1
#
_entry.id   AF-A0A9P6MA33-F1
#
_cell.length_a   1.000
_cell.length_b   1.000
_cell.length_c   1.000
_cell.angle_alpha   90.00
_cell.angle_beta   90.00
_cell.angle_gamma   90.00
#
_symmetry.space_group_name_H-M   'P 1'
#
loop_
_entity.id
_entity.type
_entity.pdbx_description
1 polymer ?
#
loop_
_entity_poly.entity_id
_entity_poly.type
_entity_poly.pdbx_seq_one_letter_code
_entity_poly.pdbx_strand_id
1 'polypeptide(L)'
;MAPNPPLTETEKLLIDAYTTILNKPFEDKYEDKWEDEPFDRAIDQFKSRAQEIGFADPFELLSRFNIDSYEAIRAQLKKGPHLCFRPGWKSPILGTRVDPLVIASKCEYISGPQFQGDERVVVLDFWASWCDPCIQAGPEVSLLAEEFQGRVAFLGINNESIFGITKPTNMDLLIPFLDEHQEEFRYTMMVDNPEGFAKDAVYKPSGYRGIPCAVLLVDGIVAYVGSPLESFRSVLEQALESVSLGSIHTSRED
;
A
#
# COMPACT_ATOMS: atom_id res chain seq x y z
N MET A 1 8.82 -18.16 -6.49
CA MET A 1 10.03 -18.34 -5.67
C MET A 1 9.58 -18.86 -4.33
N ALA A 2 10.31 -19.77 -3.69
CA ALA A 2 10.02 -20.10 -2.30
C ALA A 2 10.23 -18.84 -1.43
N PRO A 3 9.42 -18.62 -0.38
CA PRO A 3 9.64 -17.51 0.52
C PRO A 3 11.02 -17.60 1.16
N ASN A 4 11.66 -16.46 1.37
CA ASN A 4 12.94 -16.39 2.09
C ASN A 4 12.77 -17.01 3.49
N PRO A 5 13.72 -17.83 3.96
CA PRO A 5 13.62 -18.40 5.31
C PRO A 5 13.60 -17.30 6.37
N PRO A 6 12.97 -17.54 7.54
CA PRO A 6 12.94 -16.58 8.64
C PRO A 6 14.36 -16.12 9.02
N LEU A 7 14.50 -14.84 9.36
CA LEU A 7 15.78 -14.28 9.78
C LEU A 7 16.19 -14.82 11.16
N THR A 8 17.45 -15.21 11.29
CA THR A 8 18.13 -15.46 12.57
C THR A 8 18.28 -14.16 13.37
N GLU A 9 18.57 -14.27 14.68
CA GLU A 9 18.78 -13.08 15.52
C GLU A 9 19.94 -12.20 15.03
N THR A 10 21.03 -12.82 14.57
CA THR A 10 22.19 -12.10 14.02
C THR A 10 21.83 -11.38 12.71
N GLU A 11 21.04 -12.01 11.84
CA GLU A 11 20.53 -11.38 10.62
C GLU A 11 19.59 -10.21 10.93
N LYS A 12 18.70 -10.34 11.94
CA LYS A 12 17.84 -9.24 12.39
C LYS A 12 18.66 -8.04 12.86
N LEU A 13 19.74 -8.27 13.62
CA LEU A 13 20.65 -7.20 14.05
C LEU A 13 21.34 -6.51 12.88
N LEU A 14 21.70 -7.25 11.81
CA LEU A 14 22.29 -6.64 10.62
C LEU A 14 21.27 -5.80 9.85
N ILE A 15 20.03 -6.28 9.71
CA ILE A 15 18.94 -5.53 9.08
C ILE A 15 18.61 -4.26 9.88
N ASP A 16 18.60 -4.35 11.20
CA ASP A 16 18.43 -3.17 12.08
C ASP A 16 19.58 -2.17 11.91
N ALA A 17 20.83 -2.63 11.89
CA ALA A 17 22.00 -1.78 11.64
C ALA A 17 21.93 -1.11 10.26
N TYR A 18 21.54 -1.85 9.21
CA TYR A 18 21.34 -1.30 7.86
C TYR A 18 20.28 -0.19 7.90
N THR A 19 19.14 -0.47 8.55
CA THR A 19 18.01 0.45 8.64
C THR A 19 18.39 1.73 9.38
N THR A 20 19.04 1.60 10.54
CA THR A 20 19.33 2.71 11.44
C THR A 20 20.55 3.53 11.05
N ILE A 21 21.52 2.94 10.33
CA ILE A 21 22.77 3.62 9.94
C ILE A 21 22.71 4.10 8.48
N LEU A 22 22.26 3.26 7.55
CA LEU A 22 22.34 3.56 6.11
C LEU A 22 21.03 4.07 5.50
N ASN A 23 19.88 3.60 5.97
CA ASN A 23 18.60 3.93 5.34
C ASN A 23 17.92 5.15 5.98
N LYS A 24 17.43 5.00 7.22
CA LYS A 24 16.62 6.01 7.92
C LYS A 24 17.28 7.40 8.02
N PRO A 25 18.59 7.53 8.30
CA PRO A 25 19.23 8.85 8.35
C PRO A 25 19.30 9.59 7.00
N PHE A 26 18.95 8.92 5.90
CA PHE A 26 19.04 9.43 4.52
C PHE A 26 17.71 9.33 3.78
N GLU A 27 16.62 8.92 4.44
CA GLU A 27 15.30 8.69 3.82
C GLU A 27 14.71 9.95 3.17
N ASP A 28 15.06 11.14 3.68
CA ASP A 28 14.63 12.45 3.20
C ASP A 28 15.74 13.23 2.47
N LYS A 29 16.93 12.65 2.30
CA LYS A 29 18.15 13.28 1.75
C LYS A 29 18.41 12.89 0.29
N TYR A 30 17.38 12.84 -0.53
CA TYR A 30 17.51 12.48 -1.95
C TYR A 30 17.71 13.71 -2.85
N GLU A 31 18.11 13.46 -4.10
CA GLU A 31 18.27 14.45 -5.17
C GLU A 31 19.16 15.63 -4.76
N ASP A 32 18.62 16.84 -4.68
CA ASP A 32 19.34 18.07 -4.36
C ASP A 32 19.75 18.15 -2.89
N LYS A 33 19.15 17.33 -2.01
CA LYS A 33 19.50 17.25 -0.58
C LYS A 33 20.58 16.22 -0.28
N TRP A 34 21.06 15.49 -1.29
CA TRP A 34 22.05 14.43 -1.09
C TRP A 34 23.46 14.99 -0.88
N GLU A 35 24.14 14.49 0.14
CA GLU A 35 25.55 14.78 0.41
C GLU A 35 26.34 13.46 0.51
N ASP A 36 27.45 13.36 -0.23
CA ASP A 36 28.25 12.13 -0.27
C ASP A 36 29.05 11.89 1.02
N GLU A 37 29.65 12.94 1.60
CA GLU A 37 30.52 12.81 2.77
C GLU A 37 29.82 12.23 4.02
N PRO A 38 28.59 12.65 4.39
CA PRO A 38 27.85 12.00 5.48
C PRO A 38 27.53 10.53 5.20
N PHE A 39 27.24 10.17 3.95
CA PHE A 39 26.93 8.79 3.58
C PHE A 39 28.16 7.89 3.62
N ASP A 40 29.32 8.39 3.21
CA ASP A 40 30.59 7.66 3.30
C ASP A 40 30.94 7.32 4.76
N ARG A 41 30.73 8.26 5.69
CA ARG A 41 30.87 7.99 7.13
C ARG A 41 29.90 6.93 7.64
N ALA A 42 28.66 6.94 7.14
CA ALA A 42 27.65 5.95 7.52
C ALA A 42 28.02 4.55 7.00
N ILE A 43 28.61 4.45 5.80
CA ILE A 43 29.16 3.20 5.27
C ILE A 43 30.24 2.65 6.22
N ASP A 44 31.18 3.49 6.65
CA ASP A 44 32.25 3.06 7.55
C ASP A 44 31.69 2.59 8.90
N GLN A 45 30.72 3.33 9.46
CA GLN A 45 30.03 2.92 10.69
C GLN A 45 29.30 1.59 10.51
N PHE A 46 28.59 1.40 9.40
CA PHE A 46 27.87 0.16 9.11
C PHE A 46 28.82 -1.02 8.93
N LYS A 47 29.96 -0.84 8.26
CA LYS A 47 31.00 -1.88 8.12
C LYS A 47 31.53 -2.33 9.49
N SER A 48 31.86 -1.38 10.37
CA SER A 48 32.29 -1.71 11.73
C SER A 48 31.20 -2.47 12.49
N ARG A 49 29.95 -2.01 12.39
CA ARG A 49 28.82 -2.66 13.06
C ARG A 49 28.55 -4.08 12.53
N ALA A 50 28.62 -4.29 11.21
CA ALA A 50 28.45 -5.60 10.59
C ALA A 50 29.51 -6.59 11.10
N GLN A 51 30.77 -6.16 11.20
CA GLN A 51 31.87 -6.97 11.74
C GLN A 51 31.64 -7.36 13.21
N GLU A 52 31.18 -6.43 14.06
CA GLU A 52 30.84 -6.72 15.46
C GLU A 52 29.72 -7.77 15.60
N ILE A 53 28.74 -7.73 14.70
CA ILE A 53 27.62 -8.69 14.65
C ILE A 53 28.10 -10.07 14.14
N GLY A 54 29.22 -10.12 13.42
CA GLY A 54 29.82 -11.35 12.90
C GLY A 54 29.71 -11.53 11.38
N PHE A 55 29.36 -10.48 10.64
CA PHE A 55 29.34 -10.50 9.17
C PHE A 55 30.65 -9.94 8.61
N ALA A 56 31.41 -10.78 7.91
CA ALA A 56 32.59 -10.34 7.15
C ALA A 56 32.18 -9.59 5.87
N ASP A 57 31.13 -10.08 5.19
CA ASP A 57 30.48 -9.42 4.07
C ASP A 57 28.96 -9.31 4.35
N PRO A 58 28.43 -8.11 4.62
CA PRO A 58 27.00 -7.94 4.87
C PRO A 58 26.13 -8.26 3.65
N PHE A 59 26.70 -8.26 2.43
CA PHE A 59 25.96 -8.54 1.20
C PHE A 59 25.60 -10.02 1.03
N GLU A 60 26.20 -10.93 1.78
CA GLU A 60 25.75 -12.33 1.88
C GLU A 60 24.28 -12.41 2.34
N LEU A 61 23.88 -11.53 3.26
CA LEU A 61 22.48 -11.39 3.69
C LEU A 61 21.72 -10.42 2.78
N LEU A 62 22.27 -9.22 2.55
CA LEU A 62 21.53 -8.13 1.91
C LEU A 62 21.13 -8.42 0.45
N SER A 63 21.88 -9.27 -0.26
CA SER A 63 21.52 -9.69 -1.62
C SER A 63 20.18 -10.45 -1.67
N ARG A 64 19.74 -11.07 -0.55
CA ARG A 64 18.39 -11.69 -0.43
C ARG A 64 17.27 -10.66 -0.57
N PHE A 65 17.59 -9.38 -0.42
CA PHE A 65 16.71 -8.22 -0.56
C PHE A 65 17.05 -7.36 -1.78
N ASN A 66 17.85 -7.88 -2.73
CA ASN A 66 18.34 -7.18 -3.92
C ASN A 66 19.20 -5.93 -3.60
N ILE A 67 19.96 -6.01 -2.51
CA ILE A 67 20.92 -4.97 -2.11
C ILE A 67 22.31 -5.58 -2.23
N ASP A 68 23.00 -5.24 -3.31
CA ASP A 68 24.22 -5.97 -3.72
C ASP A 68 25.52 -5.18 -3.51
N SER A 69 25.45 -3.87 -3.24
CA SER A 69 26.64 -3.02 -3.02
C SER A 69 26.31 -1.70 -2.33
N TYR A 70 27.32 -1.06 -1.75
CA TYR A 70 27.19 0.29 -1.19
C TYR A 70 26.87 1.32 -2.27
N GLU A 71 27.41 1.14 -3.48
CA GLU A 71 27.09 1.98 -4.64
C GLU A 71 25.62 1.84 -5.05
N ALA A 72 25.05 0.63 -4.99
CA ALA A 72 23.63 0.42 -5.25
C ALA A 72 22.75 1.09 -4.18
N ILE A 73 23.10 0.94 -2.89
CA ILE A 73 22.41 1.63 -1.79
C ILE A 73 22.49 3.16 -2.00
N ARG A 74 23.68 3.68 -2.29
CA ARG A 74 23.90 5.12 -2.58
C ARG A 74 23.01 5.57 -3.72
N ALA A 75 23.02 4.86 -4.84
CA ALA A 75 22.27 5.22 -6.03
C ALA A 75 20.75 5.22 -5.77
N GLN A 76 20.27 4.23 -5.01
CA GLN A 76 18.86 4.12 -4.63
C GLN A 76 18.43 5.27 -3.71
N LEU A 77 19.15 5.50 -2.61
CA LEU A 77 18.80 6.55 -1.66
C LEU A 77 18.94 7.94 -2.28
N LYS A 78 19.98 8.18 -3.08
CA LYS A 78 20.17 9.45 -3.82
C LYS A 78 19.05 9.71 -4.83
N LYS A 79 18.51 8.67 -5.46
CA LYS A 79 17.34 8.79 -6.34
C LYS A 79 16.05 9.07 -5.55
N GLY A 80 16.02 8.68 -4.28
CA GLY A 80 14.87 8.82 -3.40
C GLY A 80 13.75 7.83 -3.72
N PRO A 81 12.69 7.82 -2.91
CA PRO A 81 11.54 6.97 -3.15
C PRO A 81 10.79 7.40 -4.42
N HIS A 82 9.95 6.50 -4.93
CA HIS A 82 9.04 6.84 -6.03
C HIS A 82 8.24 8.10 -5.69
N LEU A 83 7.93 8.91 -6.72
CA LEU A 83 7.24 10.20 -6.55
C LEU A 83 5.98 10.08 -5.70
N CYS A 84 5.23 8.98 -5.81
CA CYS A 84 4.00 8.75 -5.05
C CYS A 84 4.18 8.62 -3.53
N PHE A 85 5.39 8.38 -3.05
CA PHE A 85 5.72 8.31 -1.62
C PHE A 85 6.42 9.57 -1.12
N ARG A 86 6.53 10.61 -1.96
CA ARG A 86 7.15 11.87 -1.57
C ARG A 86 6.10 12.81 -0.97
N PRO A 87 6.46 13.62 0.04
CA PRO A 87 5.54 14.60 0.62
C PRO A 87 4.94 15.52 -0.43
N GLY A 88 3.63 15.77 -0.32
CA GLY A 88 2.90 16.67 -1.22
C GLY A 88 2.55 16.08 -2.59
N TRP A 89 2.93 14.83 -2.88
CA TRP A 89 2.47 14.16 -4.10
C TRP A 89 0.95 14.03 -4.12
N LYS A 90 0.39 14.13 -5.32
CA LYS A 90 -1.03 13.93 -5.60
C LYS A 90 -1.19 12.99 -6.79
N SER A 91 -2.19 12.12 -6.70
CA SER A 91 -2.47 11.20 -7.79
C SER A 91 -2.91 11.93 -9.07
N PRO A 92 -2.43 11.51 -10.26
CA PRO A 92 -2.87 12.04 -11.55
C PRO A 92 -4.36 11.82 -11.85
N ILE A 93 -5.05 10.93 -11.14
CA ILE A 93 -6.48 10.66 -11.37
C ILE A 93 -7.41 11.36 -10.37
N LEU A 94 -6.88 12.20 -9.45
CA LEU A 94 -7.74 13.00 -8.58
C LEU A 94 -8.72 13.84 -9.41
N GLY A 95 -9.99 13.86 -8.99
CA GLY A 95 -11.06 14.56 -9.69
C GLY A 95 -11.61 13.83 -10.93
N THR A 96 -11.03 12.70 -11.34
CA THR A 96 -11.58 11.88 -12.42
C THR A 96 -12.73 11.02 -11.91
N ARG A 97 -13.58 10.55 -12.84
CA ARG A 97 -14.74 9.71 -12.53
C ARG A 97 -14.37 8.22 -12.62
N VAL A 98 -14.74 7.47 -11.60
CA VAL A 98 -14.69 6.01 -11.52
C VAL A 98 -16.07 5.54 -11.06
N ASP A 99 -16.68 4.62 -11.81
CA ASP A 99 -17.94 4.00 -11.42
C ASP A 99 -17.65 2.75 -10.57
N PRO A 100 -17.92 2.77 -9.26
CA PRO A 100 -17.61 1.63 -8.39
C PRO A 100 -18.44 0.39 -8.71
N LEU A 101 -19.64 0.53 -9.29
CA LEU A 101 -20.44 -0.62 -9.71
C LEU A 101 -19.83 -1.31 -10.93
N VAL A 102 -19.26 -0.54 -11.86
CA VAL A 102 -18.51 -1.12 -12.98
C VAL A 102 -17.29 -1.87 -12.47
N ILE A 103 -16.53 -1.32 -11.51
CA ILE A 103 -15.40 -2.01 -10.89
C ILE A 103 -15.86 -3.31 -10.21
N ALA A 104 -16.86 -3.24 -9.33
CA ALA A 104 -17.38 -4.39 -8.61
C ALA A 104 -17.93 -5.48 -9.55
N SER A 105 -18.61 -5.10 -10.64
CA SER A 105 -19.14 -6.04 -11.65
C SER A 105 -18.07 -6.83 -12.41
N LYS A 106 -16.82 -6.35 -12.36
CA LYS A 106 -15.64 -6.99 -12.96
C LYS A 106 -14.78 -7.71 -11.91
N CYS A 107 -15.21 -7.76 -10.66
CA CYS A 107 -14.56 -8.54 -9.62
C CYS A 107 -15.42 -9.75 -9.26
N GLU A 108 -14.77 -10.82 -8.82
CA GLU A 108 -15.43 -11.96 -8.20
C GLU A 108 -15.61 -11.65 -6.70
N TYR A 109 -16.86 -11.67 -6.22
CA TYR A 109 -17.15 -11.48 -4.80
C TYR A 109 -16.80 -12.73 -3.99
N ILE A 110 -16.15 -12.54 -2.83
CA ILE A 110 -15.70 -13.62 -1.94
C ILE A 110 -16.49 -13.63 -0.63
N SER A 111 -16.50 -12.51 0.10
CA SER A 111 -17.09 -12.43 1.44
C SER A 111 -17.43 -10.99 1.86
N GLY A 112 -18.11 -10.84 3.00
CA GLY A 112 -18.48 -9.55 3.59
C GLY A 112 -19.85 -9.00 3.18
N PRO A 113 -20.14 -7.72 3.42
CA PRO A 113 -21.38 -7.10 2.96
C PRO A 113 -21.44 -7.04 1.43
N GLN A 114 -22.58 -7.36 0.82
CA GLN A 114 -22.73 -7.23 -0.63
C GLN A 114 -22.90 -5.75 -1.01
N PHE A 115 -21.97 -5.22 -1.80
CA PHE A 115 -22.06 -3.86 -2.32
C PHE A 115 -23.20 -3.71 -3.33
N GLN A 116 -24.12 -2.76 -3.08
CA GLN A 116 -25.28 -2.47 -3.95
C GLN A 116 -25.14 -1.14 -4.72
N GLY A 117 -24.18 -0.28 -4.34
CA GLY A 117 -23.99 1.03 -4.97
C GLY A 117 -24.81 2.16 -4.37
N ASP A 118 -25.37 1.98 -3.18
CA ASP A 118 -26.17 3.01 -2.49
C ASP A 118 -25.29 4.05 -1.77
N GLU A 119 -24.06 3.69 -1.40
CA GLU A 119 -23.13 4.58 -0.72
C GLU A 119 -22.49 5.60 -1.67
N ARG A 120 -22.61 6.87 -1.31
CA ARG A 120 -21.96 7.98 -2.04
C ARG A 120 -20.45 8.01 -1.82
N VAL A 121 -19.97 7.48 -0.71
CA VAL A 121 -18.54 7.40 -0.38
C VAL A 121 -18.10 5.94 -0.46
N VAL A 122 -17.14 5.64 -1.32
CA VAL A 122 -16.66 4.28 -1.58
C VAL A 122 -15.14 4.25 -1.54
N VAL A 123 -14.57 3.29 -0.83
CA VAL A 123 -13.13 2.99 -0.80
C VAL A 123 -12.87 1.74 -1.63
N LEU A 124 -12.00 1.85 -2.63
CA LEU A 124 -11.40 0.70 -3.30
C LEU A 124 -10.02 0.46 -2.66
N ASP A 125 -9.87 -0.63 -1.90
CA ASP A 125 -8.60 -1.00 -1.26
C ASP A 125 -7.90 -2.10 -2.05
N PHE A 126 -6.82 -1.74 -2.75
CA PHE A 126 -6.05 -2.68 -3.55
C PHE A 126 -4.99 -3.40 -2.70
N TRP A 127 -5.03 -4.73 -2.69
CA TRP A 127 -4.16 -5.56 -1.85
C TRP A 127 -3.82 -6.91 -2.50
N ALA A 128 -2.98 -7.71 -1.84
CA ALA A 128 -2.63 -9.08 -2.24
C ALA A 128 -2.27 -9.93 -1.02
N SER A 129 -2.43 -11.27 -1.09
CA SER A 129 -2.17 -12.18 0.04
C SER A 129 -0.69 -12.32 0.40
N TRP A 130 0.22 -12.07 -0.55
CA TRP A 130 1.67 -12.02 -0.27
C TRP A 130 2.15 -10.67 0.29
N CYS A 131 1.26 -9.68 0.43
CA CYS A 131 1.61 -8.33 0.86
C CYS A 131 1.55 -8.21 2.39
N ASP A 132 2.69 -8.40 3.05
CA ASP A 132 2.78 -8.24 4.52
C ASP A 132 2.25 -6.87 5.02
N PRO A 133 2.56 -5.72 4.37
CA PRO A 133 1.97 -4.44 4.79
C PRO A 133 0.44 -4.41 4.70
N CYS A 134 -0.15 -5.13 3.75
CA CYS A 134 -1.59 -5.21 3.58
C CYS A 134 -2.22 -6.03 4.73
N ILE A 135 -1.59 -7.14 5.11
CA ILE A 135 -2.03 -7.98 6.24
C ILE A 135 -1.94 -7.17 7.54
N GLN A 136 -0.84 -6.44 7.75
CA GLN A 136 -0.66 -5.58 8.92
C GLN A 136 -1.67 -4.43 8.96
N ALA A 137 -2.06 -3.88 7.80
CA ALA A 137 -3.06 -2.83 7.70
C ALA A 137 -4.50 -3.35 7.93
N GLY A 138 -4.76 -4.60 7.58
CA GLY A 138 -6.09 -5.22 7.58
C GLY A 138 -6.93 -4.93 8.83
N PRO A 139 -6.43 -5.14 10.06
CA PRO A 139 -7.18 -4.84 11.29
C PRO A 139 -7.68 -3.40 11.37
N GLU A 140 -6.85 -2.41 11.03
CA GLU A 140 -7.24 -1.00 11.07
C GLU A 140 -8.27 -0.66 9.99
N VAL A 141 -8.07 -1.17 8.77
CA VAL A 141 -9.02 -0.98 7.66
C VAL A 141 -10.37 -1.60 7.98
N SER A 142 -10.38 -2.81 8.56
CA SER A 142 -11.59 -3.50 9.01
C SER A 142 -12.32 -2.72 10.09
N LEU A 143 -11.61 -2.16 11.07
CA LEU A 143 -12.21 -1.29 12.09
C LEU A 143 -12.84 -0.03 11.48
N LEU A 144 -12.17 0.61 10.52
CA LEU A 144 -12.76 1.74 9.80
C LEU A 144 -14.01 1.32 9.02
N ALA A 145 -13.99 0.19 8.33
CA ALA A 145 -15.14 -0.32 7.59
C ALA A 145 -16.35 -0.58 8.51
N GLU A 146 -16.13 -1.14 9.70
CA GLU A 146 -17.16 -1.35 10.71
C GLU A 146 -17.72 -0.03 11.26
N GLU A 147 -16.86 0.91 11.65
CA GLU A 147 -17.28 2.19 12.23
C GLU A 147 -18.04 3.08 11.23
N PHE A 148 -17.67 3.03 9.96
CA PHE A 148 -18.29 3.81 8.89
C PHE A 148 -19.37 3.04 8.12
N GLN A 149 -19.77 1.85 8.58
CA GLN A 149 -20.79 1.02 7.96
C GLN A 149 -22.09 1.81 7.70
N GLY A 150 -22.65 1.64 6.49
CA GLY A 150 -23.85 2.36 6.03
C GLY A 150 -23.62 3.83 5.63
N ARG A 151 -22.40 4.34 5.79
CA ARG A 151 -22.00 5.69 5.35
C ARG A 151 -20.89 5.64 4.30
N VAL A 152 -20.00 4.67 4.43
CA VAL A 152 -18.90 4.40 3.50
C VAL A 152 -18.90 2.91 3.15
N ALA A 153 -18.82 2.59 1.86
CA ALA A 153 -18.58 1.22 1.41
C ALA A 153 -17.07 0.97 1.26
N PHE A 154 -16.57 -0.13 1.81
CA PHE A 154 -15.18 -0.56 1.64
C PHE A 154 -15.13 -1.81 0.79
N LEU A 155 -14.39 -1.75 -0.32
CA LEU A 155 -14.26 -2.80 -1.32
C LEU A 155 -12.80 -3.24 -1.41
N GLY A 156 -12.46 -4.37 -0.81
CA GLY A 156 -11.13 -4.98 -0.86
C GLY A 156 -10.93 -5.70 -2.18
N ILE A 157 -10.11 -5.13 -3.06
CA ILE A 157 -9.82 -5.66 -4.39
C ILE A 157 -8.47 -6.39 -4.34
N ASN A 158 -8.54 -7.71 -4.20
CA ASN A 158 -7.36 -8.55 -4.31
C ASN A 158 -6.91 -8.64 -5.77
N ASN A 159 -5.61 -8.42 -6.01
CA ASN A 159 -4.98 -8.80 -7.26
C ASN A 159 -3.56 -9.33 -6.98
N GLU A 160 -3.42 -10.66 -6.98
CA GLU A 160 -2.14 -11.32 -6.73
C GLU A 160 -1.05 -10.91 -7.72
N SER A 161 -1.43 -10.47 -8.93
CA SER A 161 -0.55 -10.06 -10.04
C SER A 161 -0.41 -8.54 -10.21
N ILE A 162 -0.75 -7.75 -9.19
CA ILE A 162 -0.86 -6.28 -9.29
C ILE A 162 0.41 -5.59 -9.82
N PHE A 163 1.59 -6.16 -9.54
CA PHE A 163 2.89 -5.67 -10.05
C PHE A 163 3.43 -6.41 -11.28
N GLY A 164 2.73 -7.44 -11.78
CA GLY A 164 3.11 -8.21 -12.96
C GLY A 164 4.31 -9.16 -12.78
N ILE A 165 4.73 -9.41 -11.54
CA ILE A 165 5.89 -10.27 -11.20
C ILE A 165 5.43 -11.64 -10.66
N THR A 166 4.21 -11.71 -10.18
CA THR A 166 3.57 -12.84 -9.51
C THR A 166 2.57 -13.56 -10.41
N LYS A 167 2.12 -14.74 -9.98
CA LYS A 167 1.14 -15.55 -10.72
C LYS A 167 -0.26 -14.94 -10.59
N PRO A 168 -1.18 -15.25 -11.53
CA PRO A 168 -2.60 -14.94 -11.37
C PRO A 168 -3.16 -15.50 -10.06
N THR A 169 -4.24 -14.90 -9.57
CA THR A 169 -4.91 -15.33 -8.34
C THR A 169 -5.33 -16.79 -8.43
N ASN A 170 -5.00 -17.56 -7.39
CA ASN A 170 -5.43 -18.94 -7.23
C ASN A 170 -6.41 -19.03 -6.05
N MET A 171 -7.68 -19.27 -6.35
CA MET A 171 -8.76 -19.33 -5.36
C MET A 171 -8.56 -20.46 -4.33
N ASP A 172 -7.95 -21.58 -4.72
CA ASP A 172 -7.66 -22.70 -3.83
C ASP A 172 -6.63 -22.35 -2.74
N LEU A 173 -5.86 -21.27 -2.94
CA LEU A 173 -4.90 -20.74 -1.96
C LEU A 173 -5.45 -19.50 -1.25
N LEU A 174 -6.17 -18.64 -1.96
CA LEU A 174 -6.68 -17.39 -1.42
C LEU A 174 -7.81 -17.59 -0.41
N ILE A 175 -8.73 -18.55 -0.66
CA ILE A 175 -9.85 -18.80 0.25
C ILE A 175 -9.34 -19.27 1.63
N PRO A 176 -8.49 -20.31 1.73
CA PRO A 176 -7.91 -20.70 3.02
C PRO A 176 -7.15 -19.58 3.72
N PHE A 177 -6.41 -18.77 2.96
CA PHE A 177 -5.73 -17.59 3.50
C PHE A 177 -6.71 -16.60 4.15
N LEU A 178 -7.81 -16.27 3.46
CA LEU A 178 -8.82 -15.36 4.00
C LEU A 178 -9.54 -15.94 5.23
N ASP A 179 -9.74 -17.25 5.27
CA ASP A 179 -10.31 -17.93 6.45
C ASP A 179 -9.37 -17.85 7.67
N GLU A 180 -8.06 -18.03 7.44
CA GLU A 180 -7.02 -17.86 8.46
C GLU A 180 -6.88 -16.41 8.93
N HIS A 181 -7.13 -15.45 8.03
CA HIS A 181 -7.01 -14.01 8.26
C HIS A 181 -8.37 -13.29 8.41
N GLN A 182 -9.38 -13.99 8.92
CA GLN A 182 -10.74 -13.46 9.02
C GLN A 182 -10.87 -12.28 10.00
N GLU A 183 -9.87 -12.05 10.87
CA GLU A 183 -9.83 -10.88 11.76
C GLU A 183 -9.15 -9.67 11.10
N GLU A 184 -8.36 -9.88 10.06
CA GLU A 184 -7.72 -8.81 9.31
C GLU A 184 -8.62 -8.30 8.17
N PHE A 185 -9.49 -9.14 7.62
CA PHE A 185 -10.29 -8.85 6.42
C PHE A 185 -11.80 -9.00 6.65
N ARG A 186 -12.41 -8.04 7.37
CA ARG A 186 -13.84 -8.07 7.80
C ARG A 186 -14.77 -7.13 7.03
N TYR A 187 -14.48 -6.84 5.78
CA TYR A 187 -15.30 -6.00 4.90
C TYR A 187 -15.52 -6.68 3.55
N THR A 188 -16.09 -6.00 2.56
CA THR A 188 -16.40 -6.63 1.27
C THR A 188 -15.11 -7.05 0.56
N MET A 189 -14.86 -8.36 0.46
CA MET A 189 -13.68 -8.92 -0.18
C MET A 189 -14.02 -9.41 -1.57
N MET A 190 -13.21 -8.99 -2.55
CA MET A 190 -13.37 -9.33 -3.95
C MET A 190 -12.02 -9.62 -4.61
N VAL A 191 -12.04 -10.30 -5.73
CA VAL A 191 -10.88 -10.61 -6.56
C VAL A 191 -11.04 -9.94 -7.92
N ASP A 192 -10.05 -9.16 -8.33
CA ASP A 192 -10.01 -8.58 -9.68
C ASP A 192 -10.04 -9.69 -10.73
N ASN A 193 -10.71 -9.48 -11.87
CA ASN A 193 -10.82 -10.51 -12.89
C ASN A 193 -9.43 -10.92 -13.45
N PRO A 194 -9.33 -12.08 -14.15
CA PRO A 194 -8.07 -12.54 -14.71
C PRO A 194 -7.38 -11.54 -15.66
N GLU A 195 -8.13 -10.66 -16.32
CA GLU A 195 -7.59 -9.58 -17.16
C GLU A 195 -6.99 -8.41 -16.34
N GLY A 196 -7.29 -8.30 -15.05
CA GLY A 196 -6.83 -7.24 -14.16
C GLY A 196 -7.51 -5.90 -14.43
N PHE A 197 -8.83 -5.91 -14.62
CA PHE A 197 -9.63 -4.75 -15.00
C PHE A 197 -9.55 -3.64 -13.95
N ALA A 198 -9.79 -3.93 -12.68
CA ALA A 198 -9.74 -2.93 -11.62
C ALA A 198 -8.32 -2.37 -11.48
N LYS A 199 -7.30 -3.23 -11.58
CA LYS A 199 -5.90 -2.82 -11.62
C LYS A 199 -5.62 -1.85 -12.76
N ASP A 200 -6.01 -2.17 -13.99
CA ASP A 200 -5.69 -1.37 -15.16
C ASP A 200 -6.56 -0.12 -15.31
N ALA A 201 -7.80 -0.15 -14.83
CA ALA A 201 -8.74 0.98 -14.89
C ALA A 201 -8.52 2.00 -13.77
N VAL A 202 -8.05 1.57 -12.59
CA VAL A 202 -7.96 2.44 -11.40
C VAL A 202 -6.56 2.46 -10.81
N TYR A 203 -6.05 1.31 -10.34
CA TYR A 203 -4.78 1.26 -9.59
C TYR A 203 -3.61 1.82 -10.40
N LYS A 204 -3.40 1.32 -11.62
CA LYS A 204 -2.26 1.70 -12.45
C LYS A 204 -2.34 3.16 -12.92
N PRO A 205 -3.49 3.68 -13.42
CA PRO A 205 -3.66 5.10 -13.70
C PRO A 205 -3.46 5.98 -12.46
N SER A 206 -3.77 5.49 -11.26
CA SER A 206 -3.62 6.26 -10.01
C SER A 206 -2.20 6.75 -9.76
N GLY A 207 -1.20 6.19 -10.43
CA GLY A 207 0.20 6.57 -10.26
C GLY A 207 0.82 6.15 -8.93
N TYR A 208 0.03 5.60 -8.01
CA TYR A 208 0.53 4.98 -6.78
C TYR A 208 1.27 3.69 -7.13
N ARG A 209 2.36 3.41 -6.41
CA ARG A 209 3.29 2.31 -6.73
C ARG A 209 3.44 1.29 -5.61
N GLY A 210 2.60 1.36 -4.59
CA GLY A 210 2.59 0.45 -3.44
C GLY A 210 1.22 -0.19 -3.24
N ILE A 211 1.19 -1.21 -2.39
CA ILE A 211 -0.02 -1.72 -1.75
C ILE A 211 0.26 -1.89 -0.24
N PRO A 212 -0.75 -1.73 0.65
CA PRO A 212 -2.14 -1.46 0.33
C PRO A 212 -2.33 -0.05 -0.26
N CYS A 213 -3.36 0.11 -1.09
CA CYS A 213 -3.64 1.35 -1.79
C CYS A 213 -5.15 1.61 -1.76
N ALA A 214 -5.57 2.56 -0.93
CA ALA A 214 -6.93 3.06 -0.92
C ALA A 214 -7.12 4.11 -2.02
N VAL A 215 -8.19 3.92 -2.79
CA VAL A 215 -8.76 4.94 -3.70
C VAL A 215 -10.13 5.30 -3.17
N LEU A 216 -10.27 6.51 -2.62
CA LEU A 216 -11.53 7.02 -2.11
C LEU A 216 -12.30 7.73 -3.22
N LEU A 217 -13.56 7.35 -3.37
CA LEU A 217 -14.51 7.95 -4.29
C LEU A 217 -15.58 8.69 -3.48
N VAL A 218 -15.92 9.90 -3.93
CA VAL A 218 -17.10 10.66 -3.47
C VAL A 218 -17.96 10.94 -4.69
N ASP A 219 -19.17 10.39 -4.74
CA ASP A 219 -20.06 10.42 -5.90
C ASP A 219 -19.40 9.90 -7.20
N GLY A 220 -18.58 8.87 -7.05
CA GLY A 220 -17.78 8.30 -8.14
C GLY A 220 -16.64 9.20 -8.60
N ILE A 221 -16.30 10.28 -7.89
CA ILE A 221 -15.14 11.13 -8.18
C ILE A 221 -13.99 10.76 -7.26
N VAL A 222 -12.80 10.53 -7.81
CA VAL A 222 -11.61 10.21 -7.01
C VAL A 222 -11.23 11.41 -6.14
N ALA A 223 -11.34 11.24 -4.82
CA ALA A 223 -11.02 12.26 -3.82
C ALA A 223 -9.67 12.00 -3.13
N TYR A 224 -9.24 10.75 -3.05
CA TYR A 224 -7.96 10.37 -2.43
C TYR A 224 -7.37 9.12 -3.08
N VAL A 225 -6.05 9.06 -3.12
CA VAL A 225 -5.25 7.88 -3.50
C VAL A 225 -4.04 7.84 -2.58
N GLY A 226 -3.85 6.74 -1.87
CA GLY A 226 -2.70 6.57 -0.98
C GLY A 226 -2.83 5.38 -0.04
N SER A 227 -2.08 5.42 1.05
CA SER A 227 -2.19 4.43 2.12
C SER A 227 -3.59 4.48 2.77
N PRO A 228 -4.22 3.34 3.10
CA PRO A 228 -5.40 3.30 3.96
C PRO A 228 -5.06 3.49 5.45
N LEU A 229 -3.78 3.63 5.78
CA LEU A 229 -3.27 3.91 7.12
C LEU A 229 -2.91 5.38 7.26
N GLU A 230 -2.74 5.83 8.51
CA GLU A 230 -2.26 7.16 8.91
C GLU A 230 -3.02 8.32 8.26
N SER A 231 -3.77 9.09 9.06
CA SER A 231 -4.64 10.20 8.60
C SER A 231 -5.83 9.80 7.72
N PHE A 232 -5.91 8.55 7.23
CA PHE A 232 -7.00 8.10 6.36
C PHE A 232 -8.40 8.26 6.98
N ARG A 233 -8.54 8.05 8.30
CA ARG A 233 -9.76 8.39 9.04
C ARG A 233 -10.21 9.83 8.80
N SER A 234 -9.30 10.80 8.90
CA SER A 234 -9.63 12.21 8.67
C SER A 234 -10.05 12.47 7.23
N VAL A 235 -9.45 11.76 6.27
CA VAL A 235 -9.86 11.82 4.85
C VAL A 235 -11.31 11.33 4.68
N LEU A 236 -11.69 10.23 5.34
CA LEU A 236 -13.06 9.71 5.32
C LEU A 236 -14.07 10.69 5.94
N GLU A 237 -13.72 11.27 7.09
CA GLU A 237 -14.55 12.26 7.78
C GLU A 237 -14.78 13.50 6.90
N GLN A 238 -13.72 14.04 6.29
CA GLN A 238 -13.82 15.17 5.35
C GLN A 238 -14.68 14.84 4.13
N ALA A 239 -14.57 13.61 3.60
CA ALA A 239 -15.39 13.17 2.48
C ALA A 239 -16.89 13.14 2.85
N LEU A 240 -17.23 12.61 4.02
CA LEU A 240 -18.62 12.58 4.51
C LEU A 240 -19.19 13.98 4.80
N GLU A 241 -18.37 14.90 5.31
CA GLU A 241 -18.74 16.30 5.49
C GLU A 241 -19.05 16.96 4.14
N SER A 242 -18.24 16.70 3.10
CA SER A 242 -18.45 17.25 1.76
C SER A 242 -19.78 16.79 1.13
N VAL A 243 -20.16 15.53 1.35
CA VAL A 243 -21.45 14.96 0.90
C VAL A 243 -22.64 15.62 1.62
N SER A 244 -22.48 15.89 2.91
CA SER A 244 -23.51 16.52 3.73
C SER A 244 -23.76 17.97 3.29
N LEU A 245 -22.70 18.74 3.03
CA LEU A 245 -22.81 20.12 2.54
C LEU A 245 -23.42 20.21 1.13
N GLY A 246 -23.05 19.30 0.23
CA GLY A 246 -23.63 19.24 -1.12
C GLY A 246 -25.14 18.99 -1.10
N SER A 247 -25.62 18.15 -0.17
CA SER A 247 -27.06 17.85 0.01
C SER A 247 -27.87 19.03 0.58
N ILE A 248 -27.23 19.94 1.33
CA ILE A 248 -27.86 21.15 1.87
C ILE A 248 -28.05 22.23 0.79
N HIS A 249 -27.15 22.29 -0.20
CA HIS A 249 -27.28 23.25 -1.30
C HIS A 249 -28.31 22.83 -2.34
N THR A 250 -28.45 21.54 -2.65
CA THR A 250 -29.49 21.06 -3.59
C THR A 250 -30.91 21.18 -3.02
N SER A 251 -31.09 21.11 -1.70
CA SER A 251 -32.40 21.23 -1.04
C SER A 251 -32.90 22.66 -0.82
N ARG A 252 -32.12 23.68 -1.22
CA ARG A 252 -32.48 25.11 -1.12
C ARG A 252 -32.88 25.75 -2.45
N GLU A 253 -32.80 25.01 -3.55
CA GLU A 253 -33.14 25.48 -4.90
C GLU A 253 -34.49 24.95 -5.43
N ASP A 254 -35.23 24.20 -4.61
CA ASP A 254 -36.59 23.70 -4.90
C ASP A 254 -37.70 24.51 -4.22
#